data_AF-A0A947GC18-F1
#
_entry.id   AF-A0A947GC18-F1
#
_cell.length_a   1.000
_cell.length_b   1.000
_cell.length_c   1.000
_cell.angle_alpha   90.00
_cell.angle_beta   90.00
_cell.angle_gamma   90.00
#
_symmetry.space_group_name_H-M   'P 1'
#
loop_
_entity.id
_entity.type
_entity.pdbx_description
1 polymer ?
#
loop_
_entity_poly.entity_id
_entity_poly.type
_entity_poly.pdbx_seq_one_letter_code
_entity_poly.pdbx_strand_id
1 'polypeptide(L)'
;MNLLTAWSATGRIGLYRGAGCRVPRVAAPRSAPKSAVASPARWPCRFLRKRPGHPGRRVTGLATGPAVRDVSTGSACRLSETLESGVEEADDPSRRAAQRPEPSGHEGLPAADLRRGTDQAGVRAYNERLILSLIRRGDGLPKAEIARLTGLSPQTTTVIMNRLEADGLIRRGEPQRGRVGQPSIPYRLDPDGALAFGLKIGRRSTDLVLVDFVGRVIARRHWTHAYPQPDLLLAQLAAGTADLTAGLSSERRGRIVGFGIATPFELWNWAPQVGAPAGVMEAWRGFDVAAEIGARVAWPVHVMNDGTAACAAENFFGRAPAPRDFVYAFIGSFIGGGIVINGNVVPGRTGNAGAIGSMPIPLARADGSVTTAQLISSASLAELEARLRLEGVDPSGLYIQPHDWPDYGATLETWIAEAGRSLAVLTAAATSILDFEAVVIDGAVPSAIRTRLVEATRAGLGHLDLQGLTPCDIREGTVGADARAMGGAALPFLANFARNREVLFKDASDAQRD
;
A
#
# COMPACT_ATOMS: atom_id res chain seq x y z
N MET A 1 8.64 -66.75 5.16
CA MET A 1 7.22 -67.16 5.02
C MET A 1 6.50 -66.02 4.30
N ASN A 2 6.37 -66.05 2.96
CA ASN A 2 5.36 -66.77 2.15
C ASN A 2 3.93 -66.33 2.53
N LEU A 3 3.00 -65.88 1.66
CA LEU A 3 2.80 -65.91 0.20
C LEU A 3 2.01 -64.65 -0.23
N LEU A 4 2.14 -64.00 -1.40
CA LEU A 4 1.95 -64.39 -2.83
C LEU A 4 0.50 -64.71 -3.25
N THR A 5 -0.05 -63.91 -4.19
CA THR A 5 -0.86 -64.21 -5.42
C THR A 5 -1.76 -63.01 -5.78
N ALA A 6 -2.09 -62.64 -7.02
CA ALA A 6 -1.66 -63.00 -8.36
C ALA A 6 -2.24 -61.98 -9.40
N TRP A 7 -1.41 -61.68 -10.42
CA TRP A 7 -1.63 -61.45 -11.86
C TRP A 7 -3.00 -61.14 -12.54
N SER A 8 -2.99 -60.11 -13.42
CA SER A 8 -3.10 -60.14 -14.92
C SER A 8 -4.01 -59.02 -15.51
N ALA A 9 -3.47 -58.16 -16.40
CA ALA A 9 -3.66 -58.11 -17.87
C ALA A 9 -5.04 -57.53 -18.29
N THR A 10 -5.24 -56.61 -19.24
CA THR A 10 -4.52 -56.21 -20.47
C THR A 10 -5.26 -54.99 -21.07
N GLY A 11 -4.57 -54.08 -21.76
CA GLY A 11 -5.26 -53.04 -22.56
C GLY A 11 -4.30 -52.07 -23.26
N ARG A 12 -4.02 -52.34 -24.54
CA ARG A 12 -3.01 -51.71 -25.41
C ARG A 12 -3.26 -50.22 -25.69
N ILE A 13 -2.18 -49.43 -25.79
CA ILE A 13 -2.12 -48.27 -26.70
C ILE A 13 -0.86 -48.41 -27.55
N GLY A 14 -1.06 -48.35 -28.87
CA GLY A 14 -0.02 -48.43 -29.89
C GLY A 14 0.64 -47.07 -30.18
N LEU A 15 1.96 -47.16 -30.39
CA LEU A 15 2.82 -46.45 -31.35
C LEU A 15 2.23 -45.25 -32.12
N TYR A 16 2.95 -44.12 -32.18
CA TYR A 16 3.84 -43.77 -33.31
C TYR A 16 4.66 -42.49 -33.07
N ARG A 17 5.99 -42.65 -33.26
CA ARG A 17 7.04 -41.77 -33.83
C ARG A 17 7.04 -40.23 -33.61
N GLY A 18 8.24 -39.70 -33.32
CA GLY A 18 8.69 -38.46 -33.96
C GLY A 18 9.85 -37.68 -33.32
N ALA A 19 11.07 -37.97 -33.77
CA ALA A 19 12.18 -37.04 -34.02
C ALA A 19 12.76 -36.14 -32.88
N GLY A 20 13.94 -36.56 -32.40
CA GLY A 20 15.21 -35.81 -32.49
C GLY A 20 15.29 -34.39 -31.93
N CYS A 21 16.02 -34.23 -30.82
CA CYS A 21 16.67 -32.96 -30.50
C CYS A 21 18.14 -33.16 -30.14
N ARG A 22 18.99 -32.42 -30.86
CA ARG A 22 20.44 -32.33 -30.70
C ARG A 22 20.77 -31.59 -29.40
N VAL A 23 21.71 -32.16 -28.63
CA VAL A 23 22.33 -31.53 -27.46
C VAL A 23 23.41 -30.54 -27.94
N PRO A 24 23.38 -29.25 -27.53
CA PRO A 24 24.56 -28.40 -27.63
C PRO A 24 25.42 -28.56 -26.36
N ARG A 25 26.71 -28.82 -26.60
CA ARG A 25 27.79 -28.85 -25.59
C ARG A 25 27.83 -27.55 -24.79
N VAL A 26 27.84 -27.66 -23.46
CA VAL A 26 28.17 -26.58 -22.52
C VAL A 26 29.67 -26.34 -22.56
N ALA A 27 30.07 -25.12 -22.91
CA ALA A 27 31.44 -24.65 -22.80
C ALA A 27 31.71 -24.12 -21.38
N ALA A 28 32.78 -24.60 -20.76
CA ALA A 28 33.27 -24.13 -19.47
C ALA A 28 33.96 -22.75 -19.59
N PRO A 29 33.80 -21.83 -18.62
CA PRO A 29 34.61 -20.62 -18.58
C PRO A 29 35.96 -20.89 -17.89
N ARG A 30 37.05 -20.57 -18.60
CA ARG A 30 38.42 -20.54 -18.07
C ARG A 30 38.76 -19.14 -17.51
N SER A 31 39.37 -19.18 -16.32
CA SER A 31 40.44 -18.31 -15.78
C SER A 31 40.25 -16.79 -15.70
N ALA A 32 40.19 -16.33 -14.45
CA ALA A 32 40.51 -14.97 -14.01
C ALA A 32 42.02 -14.65 -14.10
N PRO A 33 42.39 -13.35 -14.09
CA PRO A 33 43.68 -12.90 -13.58
C PRO A 33 43.54 -12.10 -12.26
N LYS A 34 44.32 -12.49 -11.25
CA LYS A 34 44.91 -11.64 -10.20
C LYS A 34 45.89 -10.67 -10.90
N SER A 35 46.22 -9.45 -10.48
CA SER A 35 46.33 -8.79 -9.18
C SER A 35 46.60 -7.28 -9.44
N ALA A 36 46.12 -6.38 -8.59
CA ALA A 36 46.87 -5.18 -8.24
C ALA A 36 46.49 -4.73 -6.83
N VAL A 37 47.51 -4.71 -5.98
CA VAL A 37 47.52 -4.31 -4.58
C VAL A 37 47.67 -2.80 -4.50
N ALA A 38 46.80 -2.12 -3.77
CA ALA A 38 47.10 -0.84 -3.13
C ALA A 38 46.15 -0.63 -1.94
N SER A 39 46.75 -0.43 -0.77
CA SER A 39 46.14 -0.03 0.51
C SER A 39 46.88 1.23 0.97
N PRO A 40 46.50 1.92 2.06
CA PRO A 40 45.27 2.68 2.25
C PRO A 40 45.58 4.17 2.51
N ALA A 41 44.71 5.09 2.09
CA ALA A 41 44.81 6.50 2.48
C ALA A 41 44.06 6.75 3.80
N ARG A 42 44.82 7.14 4.82
CA ARG A 42 44.38 7.58 6.14
C ARG A 42 44.30 9.12 6.20
N TRP A 43 43.16 9.63 6.71
CA TRP A 43 42.99 10.80 7.61
C TRP A 43 43.03 12.24 6.99
N PRO A 44 42.36 13.26 7.60
CA PRO A 44 42.11 13.36 9.05
C PRO A 44 40.73 13.83 9.55
N CYS A 45 40.39 13.34 10.75
CA CYS A 45 39.59 14.06 11.73
C CYS A 45 40.29 15.38 12.12
N ARG A 46 39.53 16.49 12.15
CA ARG A 46 39.90 17.69 12.92
C ARG A 46 39.01 17.80 14.15
N PHE A 47 39.57 17.44 15.29
CA PHE A 47 39.21 17.98 16.60
C PHE A 47 39.64 19.46 16.64
N LEU A 48 38.74 20.36 17.05
CA LEU A 48 39.11 21.65 17.65
C LEU A 48 38.90 21.55 19.16
N ARG A 49 39.99 21.80 19.87
CA ARG A 49 40.15 21.74 21.32
C ARG A 49 39.35 22.83 22.04
N LYS A 50 38.74 22.43 23.16
CA LYS A 50 38.51 23.28 24.34
C LYS A 50 39.81 23.92 24.83
N ARG A 51 39.71 25.16 25.35
CA ARG A 51 40.50 25.60 26.51
C ARG A 51 39.63 26.47 27.45
N PRO A 52 39.97 26.54 28.75
CA PRO A 52 39.01 26.67 29.86
C PRO A 52 39.24 27.88 30.78
N GLY A 53 38.32 28.06 31.73
CA GLY A 53 38.47 28.83 32.99
C GLY A 53 37.94 30.27 32.91
N HIS A 54 37.28 30.86 33.92
CA HIS A 54 37.00 30.46 35.30
C HIS A 54 35.96 31.47 35.88
N PRO A 55 35.60 31.51 37.18
CA PRO A 55 34.23 31.27 37.64
C PRO A 55 33.54 32.47 38.33
N GLY A 56 32.27 32.27 38.71
CA GLY A 56 31.75 32.79 39.98
C GLY A 56 30.53 33.70 39.88
N ARG A 57 29.39 33.20 40.36
CA ARG A 57 28.63 33.81 41.49
C ARG A 57 27.43 32.94 41.86
N ARG A 58 27.46 32.46 43.11
CA ARG A 58 26.27 32.08 43.88
C ARG A 58 25.62 33.37 44.39
N VAL A 59 24.29 33.41 44.39
CA VAL A 59 23.51 34.12 45.43
C VAL A 59 22.35 33.21 45.83
N THR A 60 22.16 33.17 47.14
CA THR A 60 21.26 32.39 48.00
C THR A 60 19.87 33.01 48.16
N GLY A 61 18.91 32.21 48.66
CA GLY A 61 17.71 32.68 49.38
C GLY A 61 16.42 31.98 48.93
N LEU A 62 15.94 30.94 49.63
CA LEU A 62 14.85 30.95 50.65
C LEU A 62 13.49 31.43 50.09
N ALA A 63 12.31 30.91 50.41
CA ALA A 63 11.76 29.78 51.18
C ALA A 63 10.22 29.89 50.95
N THR A 64 9.40 28.84 50.85
CA THR A 64 8.49 28.32 51.90
C THR A 64 7.23 27.76 51.20
N GLY A 65 6.73 26.59 51.61
CA GLY A 65 5.32 26.19 51.43
C GLY A 65 4.41 26.89 52.47
N PRO A 66 3.16 26.46 52.76
CA PRO A 66 2.74 25.04 52.87
C PRO A 66 1.24 24.70 52.56
N ALA A 67 0.90 23.42 52.83
CA ALA A 67 -0.38 22.84 53.29
C ALA A 67 -1.53 22.66 52.26
N VAL A 68 -2.01 21.45 51.92
CA VAL A 68 -2.66 20.37 52.73
C VAL A 68 -3.89 20.83 53.50
N ARG A 69 -5.07 20.39 53.05
CA ARG A 69 -6.26 20.16 53.89
C ARG A 69 -7.04 18.93 53.42
N ASP A 70 -7.03 17.92 54.29
CA ASP A 70 -8.05 16.90 54.47
C ASP A 70 -9.42 17.53 54.75
N VAL A 71 -10.48 16.93 54.20
CA VAL A 71 -11.80 16.88 54.84
C VAL A 71 -12.41 15.51 54.59
N SER A 72 -12.49 14.72 55.66
CA SER A 72 -13.37 13.57 55.82
C SER A 72 -14.52 13.93 56.77
N THR A 73 -15.72 13.46 56.47
CA THR A 73 -16.92 13.23 57.31
C THR A 73 -18.09 13.07 56.32
N GLY A 74 -18.91 12.02 56.26
CA GLY A 74 -19.34 11.08 57.28
C GLY A 74 -20.79 11.41 57.69
N SER A 75 -21.80 10.81 57.04
CA SER A 75 -23.17 10.74 57.58
C SER A 75 -23.98 9.57 57.00
N ALA A 76 -23.96 8.49 57.79
CA ALA A 76 -24.97 7.48 58.15
C ALA A 76 -26.35 7.31 57.44
N CYS A 77 -26.71 6.01 57.39
CA CYS A 77 -28.04 5.37 57.48
C CYS A 77 -28.94 5.42 56.22
N ARG A 78 -29.52 4.31 55.74
CA ARG A 78 -30.27 3.28 56.50
C ARG A 78 -30.45 1.99 55.67
N LEU A 79 -30.40 0.85 56.36
CA LEU A 79 -30.80 -0.48 55.90
C LEU A 79 -32.33 -0.54 55.67
N SER A 80 -32.74 -1.17 54.58
CA SER A 80 -33.95 -2.00 54.55
C SER A 80 -33.82 -3.03 53.42
N GLU A 81 -33.81 -4.28 53.84
CA GLU A 81 -33.88 -5.48 53.03
C GLU A 81 -35.17 -5.51 52.21
N THR A 82 -35.06 -5.91 50.94
CA THR A 82 -36.01 -6.85 50.33
C THR A 82 -35.25 -7.62 49.25
N LEU A 83 -35.02 -8.90 49.55
CA LEU A 83 -34.64 -9.93 48.61
C LEU A 83 -35.77 -10.13 47.61
N GLU A 84 -35.48 -9.99 46.31
CA GLU A 84 -36.16 -10.78 45.29
C GLU A 84 -35.16 -11.13 44.19
N SER A 85 -35.08 -12.42 43.94
CA SER A 85 -34.16 -13.15 43.08
C SER A 85 -34.33 -12.77 41.60
N GLY A 86 -33.27 -12.22 41.01
CA GLY A 86 -33.06 -12.16 39.56
C GLY A 86 -31.74 -12.84 39.23
N VAL A 87 -31.81 -13.99 38.56
CA VAL A 87 -30.64 -14.64 37.96
C VAL A 87 -30.18 -13.75 36.81
N GLU A 88 -29.10 -13.00 37.00
CA GLU A 88 -28.41 -12.30 35.91
C GLU A 88 -27.68 -13.34 35.05
N GLU A 89 -28.32 -13.67 33.93
CA GLU A 89 -27.74 -14.44 32.84
C GLU A 89 -26.59 -13.63 32.24
N ALA A 90 -25.37 -14.18 32.28
CA ALA A 90 -24.19 -13.56 31.73
C ALA A 90 -24.34 -13.37 30.20
N ASP A 91 -24.29 -12.11 29.76
CA ASP A 91 -24.44 -11.71 28.36
C ASP A 91 -23.36 -12.37 27.46
N ASP A 92 -23.83 -13.20 26.52
CA ASP A 92 -23.04 -13.89 25.51
C ASP A 92 -22.48 -12.88 24.46
N PRO A 93 -21.15 -12.73 24.31
CA PRO A 93 -20.55 -11.76 23.40
C PRO A 93 -20.76 -12.08 21.91
N SER A 94 -21.39 -13.20 21.56
CA SER A 94 -21.65 -13.61 20.16
C SER A 94 -22.87 -12.95 19.51
N ARG A 95 -23.73 -12.23 20.26
CA ARG A 95 -25.00 -11.67 19.76
C ARG A 95 -24.97 -10.21 19.28
N ARG A 96 -23.84 -9.49 19.37
CA ARG A 96 -23.72 -8.09 18.89
C ARG A 96 -23.39 -7.94 17.40
N ALA A 97 -23.60 -8.98 16.59
CA ALA A 97 -23.34 -8.99 15.16
C ALA A 97 -24.64 -8.97 14.34
N ALA A 98 -25.49 -7.94 14.46
CA ALA A 98 -26.57 -7.70 13.50
C ALA A 98 -27.21 -6.31 13.67
N GLN A 99 -26.53 -5.27 13.18
CA GLN A 99 -27.15 -4.04 12.66
C GLN A 99 -26.06 -3.24 11.96
N ARG A 100 -25.84 -3.55 10.68
CA ARG A 100 -24.98 -2.75 9.81
C ARG A 100 -25.74 -1.46 9.45
N PRO A 101 -25.16 -0.26 9.66
CA PRO A 101 -25.64 0.93 8.97
C PRO A 101 -25.45 0.73 7.46
N GLU A 102 -26.42 1.17 6.65
CA GLU A 102 -26.26 1.35 5.21
C GLU A 102 -25.01 2.21 4.94
N PRO A 103 -24.15 1.85 3.96
CA PRO A 103 -22.93 2.59 3.70
C PRO A 103 -23.27 4.03 3.27
N SER A 104 -22.82 4.99 4.08
CA SER A 104 -22.87 6.42 3.75
C SER A 104 -22.00 6.69 2.53
N GLY A 105 -22.62 7.15 1.43
CA GLY A 105 -22.04 8.10 0.46
C GLY A 105 -20.74 7.73 -0.27
N HIS A 106 -20.26 6.49 -0.20
CA HIS A 106 -19.14 6.07 -1.03
C HIS A 106 -19.64 5.77 -2.44
N GLU A 107 -19.50 6.73 -3.35
CA GLU A 107 -19.43 6.42 -4.79
C GLU A 107 -18.15 5.59 -5.03
N GLY A 108 -18.21 4.31 -4.68
CA GLY A 108 -17.31 3.33 -5.29
C GLY A 108 -17.49 3.44 -6.80
N LEU A 109 -16.39 3.38 -7.55
CA LEU A 109 -16.44 3.40 -9.02
C LEU A 109 -17.57 2.47 -9.48
N PRO A 110 -18.64 2.99 -10.11
CA PRO A 110 -19.80 2.19 -10.43
C PRO A 110 -19.35 1.00 -11.29
N ALA A 111 -19.89 -0.17 -10.99
CA ALA A 111 -19.66 -1.34 -11.84
C ALA A 111 -20.12 -0.99 -13.26
N ALA A 112 -19.31 -1.34 -14.26
CA ALA A 112 -19.59 -1.09 -15.67
C ALA A 112 -21.04 -1.41 -16.01
N ASP A 113 -21.81 -0.37 -16.34
CA ASP A 113 -23.13 -0.56 -16.92
C ASP A 113 -22.94 -0.94 -18.38
N LEU A 114 -22.75 -2.24 -18.61
CA LEU A 114 -22.52 -2.83 -19.92
C LEU A 114 -23.71 -2.65 -20.89
N ARG A 115 -24.79 -2.00 -20.46
CA ARG A 115 -25.96 -1.67 -21.29
C ARG A 115 -25.80 -0.35 -22.05
N ARG A 116 -24.72 0.40 -21.81
CA ARG A 116 -24.48 1.71 -22.41
C ARG A 116 -23.74 1.60 -23.75
N GLY A 117 -24.11 2.45 -24.69
CA GLY A 117 -23.40 2.60 -25.95
C GLY A 117 -22.05 3.29 -25.77
N THR A 118 -21.20 3.20 -26.80
CA THR A 118 -19.92 3.91 -26.85
C THR A 118 -19.99 5.08 -27.82
N ASP A 119 -19.06 6.02 -27.71
CA ASP A 119 -18.89 7.10 -28.69
C ASP A 119 -17.41 7.31 -29.08
N GLN A 120 -17.18 8.18 -30.06
CA GLN A 120 -15.83 8.46 -30.56
C GLN A 120 -14.96 9.17 -29.52
N ALA A 121 -15.56 9.95 -28.61
CA ALA A 121 -14.82 10.67 -27.57
C ALA A 121 -14.28 9.69 -26.52
N GLY A 122 -15.12 8.75 -26.06
CA GLY A 122 -14.75 7.69 -25.12
C GLY A 122 -13.72 6.73 -25.70
N VAL A 123 -13.88 6.30 -26.95
CA VAL A 123 -12.87 5.47 -27.65
C VAL A 123 -11.52 6.20 -27.74
N ARG A 124 -11.54 7.49 -28.06
CA ARG A 124 -10.31 8.30 -28.12
C ARG A 124 -9.64 8.42 -26.75
N ALA A 125 -10.39 8.75 -25.70
CA ALA A 125 -9.87 8.88 -24.35
C ALA A 125 -9.31 7.54 -23.82
N TYR A 126 -9.97 6.42 -24.14
CA TYR A 126 -9.48 5.09 -23.82
C TYR A 126 -8.13 4.81 -24.50
N ASN A 127 -7.99 5.11 -25.79
CA ASN A 127 -6.75 4.90 -26.53
C ASN A 127 -5.60 5.81 -26.04
N GLU A 128 -5.90 7.06 -25.67
CA GLU A 128 -4.94 7.98 -25.03
C GLU A 128 -4.42 7.40 -23.70
N ARG A 129 -5.32 6.94 -22.83
CA ARG A 129 -4.99 6.30 -21.54
C ARG A 129 -4.24 4.98 -21.70
N LEU A 130 -4.54 4.22 -22.75
CA LEU A 130 -3.81 3.01 -23.12
C LEU A 130 -2.35 3.33 -23.46
N ILE A 131 -2.11 4.33 -24.30
CA ILE A 131 -0.76 4.77 -24.67
C ILE A 131 0.00 5.29 -23.45
N LEU A 132 -0.61 6.15 -22.62
CA LEU A 132 0.01 6.65 -21.39
C LEU A 132 0.40 5.51 -20.43
N SER A 133 -0.47 4.51 -20.29
CA SER A 133 -0.21 3.35 -19.43
C SER A 133 0.95 2.48 -19.94
N LEU A 134 1.13 2.37 -21.26
CA LEU A 134 2.29 1.68 -21.83
C LEU A 134 3.58 2.47 -21.62
N ILE A 135 3.56 3.78 -21.88
CA ILE A 135 4.73 4.66 -21.68
C ILE A 135 5.17 4.64 -20.21
N ARG A 136 4.22 4.65 -19.26
CA ARG A 136 4.51 4.62 -17.82
C ARG A 136 5.28 3.35 -17.39
N ARG A 137 4.97 2.21 -18.00
CA ARG A 137 5.53 0.90 -17.61
C ARG A 137 6.92 0.63 -18.18
N GLY A 138 7.38 1.43 -19.13
CA GLY A 138 8.67 1.23 -19.79
C GLY A 138 9.63 2.38 -19.54
N ASP A 139 10.92 2.11 -19.66
CA ASP A 139 11.98 3.14 -19.64
C ASP A 139 12.06 3.91 -20.97
N GLY A 140 10.91 4.30 -21.52
CA GLY A 140 10.77 5.01 -22.78
C GLY A 140 10.50 4.09 -23.97
N LEU A 141 9.48 4.41 -24.77
CA LEU A 141 9.06 3.59 -25.91
C LEU A 141 9.06 4.39 -27.21
N PRO A 142 9.67 3.87 -28.30
CA PRO A 142 9.54 4.46 -29.62
C PRO A 142 8.09 4.39 -30.13
N LYS A 143 7.69 5.38 -30.94
CA LYS A 143 6.34 5.45 -31.53
C LYS A 143 5.92 4.16 -32.26
N ALA A 144 6.83 3.53 -33.00
CA ALA A 144 6.57 2.28 -33.73
C ALA A 144 6.26 1.11 -32.77
N GLU A 145 6.95 1.06 -31.63
CA GLU A 145 6.74 0.02 -30.62
C GLU A 145 5.42 0.24 -29.88
N ILE A 146 5.05 1.50 -29.61
CA ILE A 146 3.73 1.84 -29.06
C ILE A 146 2.62 1.37 -30.01
N ALA A 147 2.73 1.63 -31.32
CA ALA A 147 1.75 1.16 -32.30
C ALA A 147 1.64 -0.38 -32.30
N ARG A 148 2.78 -1.08 -32.26
CA ARG A 148 2.85 -2.55 -32.22
C ARG A 148 2.21 -3.13 -30.96
N LEU A 149 2.51 -2.58 -29.78
CA LEU A 149 2.01 -3.07 -28.50
C LEU A 149 0.53 -2.74 -28.27
N THR A 150 0.04 -1.61 -28.81
CA THR A 150 -1.38 -1.23 -28.73
C THR A 150 -2.25 -1.91 -29.77
N GLY A 151 -1.66 -2.35 -30.89
CA GLY A 151 -2.40 -2.82 -32.06
C GLY A 151 -3.09 -1.69 -32.85
N LEU A 152 -2.81 -0.42 -32.54
CA LEU A 152 -3.36 0.73 -33.25
C LEU A 152 -2.62 0.95 -34.58
N SER A 153 -3.31 1.55 -35.56
CA SER A 153 -2.66 1.93 -36.81
C SER A 153 -1.57 2.98 -36.57
N PRO A 154 -0.49 3.02 -37.38
CA PRO A 154 0.59 4.01 -37.24
C PRO A 154 0.09 5.46 -37.28
N GLN A 155 -0.94 5.72 -38.10
CA GLN A 155 -1.55 7.04 -38.21
C GLN A 155 -2.29 7.43 -36.92
N THR A 156 -3.13 6.52 -36.38
CA THR A 156 -3.87 6.75 -35.13
C THR A 156 -2.90 7.00 -33.97
N THR A 157 -1.86 6.17 -33.87
CA THR A 157 -0.80 6.33 -32.87
C THR A 157 -0.12 7.69 -33.00
N THR A 158 0.17 8.15 -34.22
CA THR A 158 0.80 9.46 -34.46
C THR A 158 -0.10 10.61 -33.99
N VAL A 159 -1.38 10.58 -34.31
CA VAL A 159 -2.34 11.62 -33.91
C VAL A 159 -2.44 11.70 -32.38
N ILE A 160 -2.57 10.56 -31.71
CA ILE A 160 -2.66 10.52 -30.25
C ILE A 160 -1.36 11.03 -29.60
N MET A 161 -0.21 10.55 -30.07
CA MET A 161 1.10 10.95 -29.52
C MET A 161 1.34 12.46 -29.67
N ASN A 162 1.01 13.04 -30.83
CA ASN A 162 1.17 14.48 -31.05
C ASN A 162 0.28 15.30 -30.10
N ARG A 163 -0.93 14.82 -29.80
CA ARG A 163 -1.83 15.47 -28.84
C ARG A 163 -1.26 15.39 -27.42
N LEU A 164 -0.85 14.21 -26.97
CA LEU A 164 -0.25 14.02 -25.64
C LEU A 164 1.02 14.87 -25.45
N GLU A 165 1.81 15.05 -26.51
CA GLU A 165 2.98 15.94 -26.52
C GLU A 165 2.57 17.42 -26.44
N ALA A 166 1.56 17.84 -27.21
CA ALA A 166 1.03 19.20 -27.17
C ALA A 166 0.40 19.54 -25.80
N ASP A 167 -0.25 18.55 -25.18
CA ASP A 167 -0.82 18.66 -23.83
C ASP A 167 0.29 18.65 -22.75
N GLY A 168 1.55 18.38 -23.11
CA GLY A 168 2.69 18.34 -22.20
C GLY A 168 2.71 17.10 -21.28
N LEU A 169 1.97 16.04 -21.62
CA LEU A 169 1.90 14.81 -20.81
C LEU A 169 3.05 13.84 -21.10
N ILE A 170 3.63 13.95 -22.30
CA ILE A 170 4.76 13.14 -22.74
C ILE A 170 5.83 14.03 -23.37
N ARG A 171 7.07 13.55 -23.31
CA ARG A 171 8.23 14.22 -23.91
C ARG A 171 9.10 13.24 -24.68
N ARG A 172 9.78 13.75 -25.71
CA ARG A 172 10.78 13.02 -26.49
C ARG A 172 12.07 12.87 -25.69
N GLY A 173 12.65 11.68 -25.71
CA GLY A 173 14.02 11.45 -25.25
C GLY A 173 15.04 11.61 -26.38
N GLU A 174 16.30 11.33 -26.05
CA GLU A 174 17.40 11.39 -27.02
C GLU A 174 17.24 10.34 -28.13
N PRO A 175 17.53 10.69 -29.41
CA PRO A 175 17.51 9.75 -30.52
C PRO A 175 18.47 8.57 -30.27
N GLN A 176 17.94 7.36 -30.28
CA GLN A 176 18.72 6.13 -30.13
C GLN A 176 19.04 5.55 -31.50
N ARG A 177 20.34 5.46 -31.84
CA ARG A 177 20.78 4.78 -33.06
C ARG A 177 20.73 3.26 -32.85
N GLY A 178 19.88 2.58 -33.60
CA GLY A 178 19.91 1.12 -33.74
C GLY A 178 21.06 0.64 -34.63
N ARG A 179 21.14 -0.68 -34.86
CA ARG A 179 22.15 -1.28 -35.75
C ARG A 179 21.89 -1.02 -37.25
N VAL A 180 20.62 -0.85 -37.65
CA VAL A 180 20.18 -0.56 -39.04
C VAL A 180 18.90 0.29 -38.98
N GLY A 181 18.76 1.29 -39.86
CA GLY A 181 17.55 2.13 -39.99
C GLY A 181 17.64 3.53 -39.39
N GLN A 182 16.55 4.30 -39.48
CA GLN A 182 16.47 5.63 -38.85
C GLN A 182 16.53 5.54 -37.32
N PRO A 183 17.18 6.50 -36.64
CA PRO A 183 17.21 6.53 -35.17
C PRO A 183 15.81 6.52 -34.56
N SER A 184 15.58 5.69 -33.55
CA SER A 184 14.31 5.63 -32.83
C SER A 184 14.30 6.64 -31.69
N ILE A 185 13.25 7.46 -31.60
CA ILE A 185 13.08 8.45 -30.52
C ILE A 185 12.15 7.83 -29.46
N PRO A 186 12.65 7.51 -28.24
CA PRO A 186 11.82 7.03 -27.17
C PRO A 186 10.97 8.16 -26.59
N TYR A 187 9.71 7.88 -26.25
CA TYR A 187 8.83 8.80 -25.53
C TYR A 187 8.69 8.38 -24.08
N ARG A 188 8.66 9.35 -23.18
CA ARG A 188 8.50 9.18 -21.73
C ARG A 188 7.38 10.08 -21.23
N LEU A 189 6.84 9.79 -20.06
CA LEU A 189 6.01 10.77 -19.35
C LEU A 189 6.83 12.03 -19.06
N ASP A 190 6.18 13.18 -19.16
CA ASP A 190 6.73 14.42 -18.65
C ASP A 190 6.40 14.52 -17.15
N PRO A 191 7.39 14.58 -16.24
CA PRO A 191 7.15 14.76 -14.81
C PRO A 191 6.24 15.96 -14.50
N ASP A 192 6.36 17.06 -15.25
CA ASP A 192 5.57 18.28 -15.02
C ASP A 192 4.21 18.27 -15.74
N GLY A 193 3.88 17.21 -16.48
CA GLY A 193 2.64 17.12 -17.25
C GLY A 193 1.36 17.12 -16.41
N ALA A 194 1.44 16.62 -15.17
CA ALA A 194 0.36 16.63 -14.19
C ALA A 194 0.90 16.54 -12.77
N LEU A 195 0.23 17.19 -11.82
CA LEU A 195 0.53 17.14 -10.39
C LEU A 195 -0.69 16.62 -9.62
N ALA A 196 -0.48 15.99 -8.47
CA ALA A 196 -1.57 15.56 -7.60
C ALA A 196 -1.21 15.68 -6.12
N PHE A 197 -2.21 16.01 -5.31
CA PHE A 197 -2.10 15.89 -3.86
C PHE A 197 -2.45 14.49 -3.40
N GLY A 198 -1.66 13.98 -2.44
CA GLY A 198 -1.96 12.78 -1.68
C GLY A 198 -2.02 13.10 -0.20
N LEU A 199 -3.13 12.76 0.44
CA LEU A 199 -3.32 12.87 1.88
C LEU A 199 -3.52 11.47 2.45
N LYS A 200 -2.64 11.01 3.33
CA LYS A 200 -2.89 9.82 4.13
C LYS A 200 -3.33 10.25 5.53
N ILE A 201 -4.52 9.80 5.94
CA ILE A 201 -5.05 9.97 7.29
C ILE A 201 -4.86 8.65 8.03
N GLY A 202 -3.80 8.57 8.84
CA GLY A 202 -3.49 7.40 9.65
C GLY A 202 -3.85 7.57 11.13
N ARG A 203 -3.85 6.45 11.85
CA ARG A 203 -4.14 6.44 13.30
C ARG A 203 -3.06 7.14 14.16
N ARG A 204 -1.84 7.28 13.65
CA ARG A 204 -0.68 7.87 14.37
C ARG A 204 -0.05 9.07 13.65
N SER A 205 -0.38 9.25 12.38
CA SER A 205 0.18 10.32 11.58
C SER A 205 -0.68 10.64 10.38
N THR A 206 -0.61 11.91 9.97
CA THR A 206 -1.14 12.43 8.73
C THR A 206 0.02 12.84 7.83
N ASP A 207 -0.03 12.41 6.57
CA ASP A 207 0.98 12.72 5.56
C ASP A 207 0.32 13.43 4.39
N LEU A 208 0.76 14.65 4.09
CA LEU A 208 0.33 15.40 2.91
C LEU A 208 1.51 15.52 1.95
N VAL A 209 1.34 15.04 0.73
CA VAL A 209 2.35 15.07 -0.33
C VAL A 209 1.80 15.76 -1.57
N LEU A 210 2.66 16.51 -2.25
CA LEU A 210 2.46 16.95 -3.62
C LEU A 210 3.40 16.14 -4.51
N VAL A 211 2.86 15.48 -5.51
CA VAL A 211 3.58 14.51 -6.35
C VAL A 211 3.46 14.89 -7.82
N ASP A 212 4.54 14.67 -8.57
CA ASP A 212 4.58 14.85 -10.02
C ASP A 212 4.04 13.63 -10.80
N PHE A 213 4.00 13.72 -12.13
CA PHE A 213 3.32 12.71 -12.96
C PHE A 213 4.03 11.35 -13.00
N VAL A 214 5.28 11.29 -12.53
CA VAL A 214 6.11 10.07 -12.48
C VAL A 214 6.34 9.57 -11.05
N GLY A 215 5.69 10.18 -10.05
CA GLY A 215 5.75 9.71 -8.66
C GLY A 215 6.84 10.34 -7.82
N ARG A 216 7.48 11.43 -8.26
CA ARG A 216 8.42 12.15 -7.41
C ARG A 216 7.65 13.05 -6.46
N VAL A 217 7.94 12.94 -5.16
CA VAL A 217 7.44 13.88 -4.16
C VAL A 217 8.14 15.22 -4.33
N ILE A 218 7.39 16.24 -4.74
CA ILE A 218 7.85 17.63 -4.88
C ILE A 218 8.02 18.26 -3.52
N ALA A 219 7.02 18.08 -2.65
CA ALA A 219 7.00 18.65 -1.32
C ALA A 219 6.10 17.81 -0.40
N ARG A 220 6.38 17.84 0.91
CA ARG A 220 5.65 17.06 1.91
C ARG A 220 5.44 17.82 3.22
N ARG A 221 4.40 17.41 3.95
CA ARG A 221 4.15 17.71 5.36
C ARG A 221 3.80 16.41 6.07
N HIS A 222 4.33 16.27 7.27
CA HIS A 222 4.10 15.13 8.14
C HIS A 222 3.71 15.64 9.51
N TRP A 223 2.61 15.14 10.04
CA TRP A 223 2.15 15.44 11.39
C TRP A 223 1.98 14.13 12.14
N THR A 224 2.63 14.02 13.30
CA THR A 224 2.42 12.92 14.24
C THR A 224 1.37 13.29 15.26
N HIS A 225 0.60 12.30 15.70
CA HIS A 225 -0.40 12.46 16.75
C HIS A 225 -0.61 11.14 17.48
N ALA A 226 -1.07 11.21 18.73
CA ALA A 226 -1.46 10.01 19.47
C ALA A 226 -2.66 9.33 18.78
N TYR A 227 -3.64 10.11 18.33
CA TYR A 227 -4.82 9.69 17.59
C TYR A 227 -5.31 10.84 16.69
N PRO A 228 -5.96 10.54 15.55
CA PRO A 228 -6.38 11.57 14.60
C PRO A 228 -7.65 12.28 15.09
N GLN A 229 -7.71 13.59 14.89
CA GLN A 229 -8.88 14.42 15.21
C GLN A 229 -9.31 15.20 13.96
N PRO A 230 -10.61 15.23 13.60
CA PRO A 230 -11.09 15.89 12.39
C PRO A 230 -10.72 17.39 12.32
N ASP A 231 -10.96 18.16 13.39
CA ASP A 231 -10.70 19.60 13.40
C ASP A 231 -9.22 19.93 13.21
N LEU A 232 -8.34 19.17 13.87
CA LEU A 232 -6.90 19.31 13.72
C LEU A 232 -6.45 18.98 12.30
N LEU A 233 -7.01 17.91 11.71
CA LEU A 233 -6.75 17.54 10.32
C LEU A 233 -7.11 18.68 9.37
N LEU A 234 -8.30 19.27 9.50
CA LEU A 234 -8.78 20.33 8.62
C LEU A 234 -7.91 21.59 8.72
N ALA A 235 -7.48 21.97 9.93
CA ALA A 235 -6.56 23.09 10.13
C ALA A 235 -5.19 22.83 9.49
N GLN A 236 -4.64 21.62 9.69
CA GLN A 236 -3.36 21.21 9.10
C GLN A 236 -3.41 21.15 7.57
N LEU A 237 -4.53 20.67 7.02
CA LEU A 237 -4.76 20.57 5.59
C LEU A 237 -4.74 21.94 4.90
N ALA A 238 -5.46 22.91 5.45
CA ALA A 238 -5.53 24.26 4.87
C ALA A 238 -4.14 24.93 4.85
N ALA A 239 -3.41 24.88 5.96
CA ALA A 239 -2.05 25.40 6.02
C ALA A 239 -1.08 24.62 5.11
N GLY A 240 -1.17 23.28 5.13
CA GLY A 240 -0.30 22.42 4.35
C GLY A 240 -0.48 22.58 2.84
N THR A 241 -1.71 22.69 2.34
CA THR A 241 -1.96 22.87 0.89
C THR A 241 -1.48 24.23 0.39
N ALA A 242 -1.70 25.31 1.17
CA ALA A 242 -1.17 26.63 0.87
C ALA A 242 0.37 26.61 0.81
N ASP A 243 1.00 26.03 1.83
CA ASP A 243 2.46 25.86 1.92
C ASP A 243 3.04 25.11 0.70
N LEU A 244 2.44 23.96 0.35
CA LEU A 244 2.96 23.10 -0.72
C LEU A 244 2.75 23.72 -2.12
N THR A 245 1.80 24.65 -2.28
CA THR A 245 1.55 25.35 -3.54
C THR A 245 2.20 26.74 -3.64
N ALA A 246 2.72 27.29 -2.54
CA ALA A 246 3.28 28.64 -2.50
C ALA A 246 4.45 28.86 -3.48
N GLY A 247 5.31 27.85 -3.65
CA GLY A 247 6.46 27.89 -4.54
C GLY A 247 6.19 27.48 -6.00
N LEU A 248 4.94 27.14 -6.36
CA LEU A 248 4.61 26.73 -7.73
C LEU A 248 4.31 27.95 -8.60
N SER A 249 4.76 27.90 -9.86
CA SER A 249 4.30 28.83 -10.90
C SER A 249 2.80 28.66 -11.15
N SER A 250 2.16 29.66 -11.74
CA SER A 250 0.75 29.59 -12.16
C SER A 250 0.49 28.41 -13.09
N GLU A 251 1.42 28.16 -14.03
CA GLU A 251 1.37 27.03 -14.95
C GLU A 251 1.35 25.69 -14.20
N ARG A 252 2.33 25.44 -13.31
CA ARG A 252 2.39 24.19 -12.54
C ARG A 252 1.20 24.03 -11.61
N ARG A 253 0.69 25.11 -11.02
CA ARG A 253 -0.53 25.07 -10.21
C ARG A 253 -1.75 24.67 -11.04
N GLY A 254 -1.83 25.13 -12.30
CA GLY A 254 -2.87 24.70 -13.26
C GLY A 254 -2.76 23.23 -13.70
N ARG A 255 -1.62 22.57 -13.44
CA ARG A 255 -1.42 21.14 -13.70
C ARG A 255 -1.87 20.23 -12.56
N ILE A 256 -2.37 20.76 -11.44
CA ILE A 256 -2.87 19.95 -10.33
C ILE A 256 -4.22 19.34 -10.73
N VAL A 257 -4.26 18.02 -10.91
CA VAL A 257 -5.45 17.31 -11.45
C VAL A 257 -6.42 16.82 -10.39
N GLY A 258 -6.06 16.88 -9.10
CA GLY A 258 -6.93 16.42 -8.03
C GLY A 258 -6.25 16.28 -6.68
N PHE A 259 -7.07 15.91 -5.70
CA PHE A 259 -6.69 15.68 -4.31
C PHE A 259 -7.16 14.29 -3.88
N GLY A 260 -6.24 13.35 -3.68
CA GLY A 260 -6.60 12.00 -3.27
C GLY A 260 -6.30 11.73 -1.81
N ILE A 261 -7.19 10.97 -1.17
CA ILE A 261 -7.19 10.70 0.27
C ILE A 261 -7.14 9.20 0.48
N ALA A 262 -6.10 8.75 1.18
CA ALA A 262 -5.93 7.39 1.65
C ALA A 262 -6.28 7.33 3.15
N THR A 263 -7.37 6.64 3.49
CA THR A 263 -7.82 6.53 4.88
C THR A 263 -8.42 5.16 5.17
N PRO A 264 -8.23 4.57 6.36
CA PRO A 264 -8.97 3.39 6.78
C PRO A 264 -10.49 3.65 6.73
N PHE A 265 -11.27 2.68 6.24
CA PHE A 265 -12.73 2.82 6.19
C PHE A 265 -13.37 3.00 7.57
N GLU A 266 -12.83 2.32 8.58
CA GLU A 266 -13.34 2.37 9.94
C GLU A 266 -12.27 2.95 10.85
N LEU A 267 -12.01 4.25 10.70
CA LEU A 267 -11.04 4.92 11.55
C LEU A 267 -11.46 4.90 13.03
N TRP A 268 -12.78 4.85 13.30
CA TRP A 268 -13.36 4.73 14.64
C TRP A 268 -13.13 3.37 15.32
N ASN A 269 -12.94 2.30 14.54
CA ASN A 269 -12.68 0.98 15.08
C ASN A 269 -11.24 0.89 15.61
N TRP A 270 -11.05 0.00 16.58
CA TRP A 270 -9.74 -0.31 17.19
C TRP A 270 -9.15 0.81 18.07
N ALA A 271 -10.01 1.68 18.63
CA ALA A 271 -9.62 2.71 19.59
C ALA A 271 -8.78 2.16 20.78
N PRO A 272 -9.10 0.99 21.39
CA PRO A 272 -8.28 0.42 22.45
C PRO A 272 -6.86 0.07 22.01
N GLN A 273 -6.70 -0.48 20.79
CA GLN A 273 -5.41 -0.93 20.25
C GLN A 273 -4.48 0.25 19.94
N VAL A 274 -5.04 1.43 19.69
CA VAL A 274 -4.27 2.67 19.55
C VAL A 274 -4.20 3.49 20.85
N GLY A 275 -4.81 3.02 21.94
CA GLY A 275 -4.82 3.73 23.22
C GLY A 275 -5.57 5.07 23.18
N ALA A 276 -6.55 5.22 22.30
CA ALA A 276 -7.39 6.41 22.25
C ALA A 276 -8.43 6.37 23.39
N PRO A 277 -8.73 7.51 24.06
CA PRO A 277 -9.81 7.56 25.04
C PRO A 277 -11.16 7.16 24.41
N ALA A 278 -12.04 6.55 25.21
CA ALA A 278 -13.35 6.12 24.75
C ALA A 278 -14.13 7.32 24.14
N GLY A 279 -14.74 7.09 22.97
CA GLY A 279 -15.55 8.09 22.28
C GLY A 279 -14.78 9.11 21.43
N VAL A 280 -13.47 9.30 21.61
CA VAL A 280 -12.71 10.29 20.81
C VAL A 280 -12.70 9.93 19.32
N MET A 281 -12.58 8.64 19.01
CA MET A 281 -12.55 8.16 17.64
C MET A 281 -13.96 8.11 17.01
N GLU A 282 -15.04 8.21 17.80
CA GLU A 282 -16.42 8.21 17.29
C GLU A 282 -16.74 9.48 16.47
N ALA A 283 -16.00 10.56 16.67
CA ALA A 283 -16.08 11.76 15.84
C ALA A 283 -15.89 11.46 14.34
N TRP A 284 -15.18 10.37 14.00
CA TRP A 284 -14.97 9.97 12.60
C TRP A 284 -16.14 9.22 11.98
N ARG A 285 -17.09 8.68 12.76
CA ARG A 285 -18.20 7.87 12.24
C ARG A 285 -19.19 8.70 11.42
N GLY A 286 -19.40 9.96 11.80
CA GLY A 286 -20.26 10.91 11.10
C GLY A 286 -19.49 11.93 10.24
N PHE A 287 -18.17 11.80 10.14
CA PHE A 287 -17.34 12.77 9.44
C PHE A 287 -17.14 12.36 7.98
N ASP A 288 -17.84 13.06 7.07
CA ASP A 288 -17.64 12.89 5.63
C ASP A 288 -16.33 13.58 5.19
N VAL A 289 -15.25 12.80 5.22
CA VAL A 289 -13.92 13.26 4.85
C VAL A 289 -13.88 13.85 3.43
N ALA A 290 -14.64 13.27 2.49
CA ALA A 290 -14.63 13.71 1.10
C ALA A 290 -15.29 15.09 0.97
N ALA A 291 -16.49 15.24 1.55
CA ALA A 291 -17.24 16.49 1.50
C ALA A 291 -16.51 17.62 2.25
N GLU A 292 -16.02 17.34 3.46
CA GLU A 292 -15.35 18.33 4.30
C GLU A 292 -14.05 18.83 3.67
N ILE A 293 -13.26 17.94 3.07
CA ILE A 293 -12.04 18.34 2.37
C ILE A 293 -12.39 19.02 1.04
N GLY A 294 -13.37 18.51 0.30
CA GLY A 294 -13.84 19.10 -0.97
C GLY A 294 -14.32 20.54 -0.84
N ALA A 295 -14.95 20.89 0.28
CA ALA A 295 -15.35 22.27 0.57
C ALA A 295 -14.17 23.24 0.81
N ARG A 296 -12.96 22.74 1.02
CA ARG A 296 -11.76 23.52 1.41
C ARG A 296 -10.65 23.51 0.37
N VAL A 297 -10.74 22.65 -0.66
CA VAL A 297 -9.74 22.55 -1.72
C VAL A 297 -10.36 22.85 -3.08
N ALA A 298 -9.55 23.38 -4.00
CA ALA A 298 -10.03 23.77 -5.32
C ALA A 298 -10.10 22.61 -6.34
N TRP A 299 -9.75 21.39 -5.93
CA TRP A 299 -9.54 20.26 -6.83
C TRP A 299 -10.52 19.12 -6.53
N PRO A 300 -10.86 18.28 -7.53
CA PRO A 300 -11.67 17.08 -7.31
C PRO A 300 -11.05 16.18 -6.24
N VAL A 301 -11.89 15.75 -5.30
CA VAL A 301 -11.48 14.90 -4.17
C VAL A 301 -11.81 13.45 -4.46
N HIS A 302 -10.84 12.56 -4.26
CA HIS A 302 -11.01 11.12 -4.37
C HIS A 302 -10.63 10.44 -3.06
N VAL A 303 -11.44 9.52 -2.57
CA VAL A 303 -11.16 8.78 -1.32
C VAL A 303 -11.00 7.30 -1.64
N MET A 304 -10.02 6.67 -1.01
CA MET A 304 -9.80 5.23 -1.10
C MET A 304 -9.32 4.69 0.24
N ASN A 305 -9.62 3.41 0.50
CA ASN A 305 -9.01 2.65 1.60
C ASN A 305 -7.49 2.80 1.56
N ASP A 306 -6.85 2.96 2.71
CA ASP A 306 -5.41 3.19 2.76
C ASP A 306 -4.57 2.02 2.24
N GLY A 307 -4.97 0.77 2.49
CA GLY A 307 -4.35 -0.43 1.93
C GLY A 307 -4.51 -0.54 0.41
N THR A 308 -5.72 -0.25 -0.10
CA THR A 308 -5.99 -0.23 -1.55
C THR A 308 -5.27 0.93 -2.23
N ALA A 309 -5.18 2.08 -1.59
CA ALA A 309 -4.40 3.22 -2.07
C ALA A 309 -2.90 2.88 -2.13
N ALA A 310 -2.34 2.18 -1.13
CA ALA A 310 -0.96 1.72 -1.20
C ALA A 310 -0.71 0.76 -2.37
N CYS A 311 -1.66 -0.16 -2.63
CA CYS A 311 -1.64 -0.99 -3.83
C CYS A 311 -1.68 -0.14 -5.12
N ALA A 312 -2.49 0.91 -5.12
CA ALA A 312 -2.57 1.87 -6.22
C ALA A 312 -1.24 2.61 -6.46
N ALA A 313 -0.52 2.96 -5.39
CA ALA A 313 0.82 3.53 -5.49
C ALA A 313 1.81 2.57 -6.13
N GLU A 314 1.83 1.30 -5.72
CA GLU A 314 2.72 0.30 -6.31
C GLU A 314 2.40 0.05 -7.78
N ASN A 315 1.11 -0.06 -8.14
CA ASN A 315 0.73 -0.23 -9.54
C ASN A 315 1.08 0.98 -10.42
N PHE A 316 1.04 2.18 -9.85
CA PHE A 316 1.17 3.43 -10.61
C PHE A 316 2.61 3.98 -10.62
N PHE A 317 3.29 3.98 -9.48
CA PHE A 317 4.63 4.55 -9.29
C PHE A 317 5.70 3.50 -9.00
N GLY A 318 5.32 2.24 -8.80
CA GLY A 318 6.27 1.16 -8.52
C GLY A 318 7.25 0.92 -9.68
N ARG A 319 8.38 0.30 -9.36
CA ARG A 319 9.46 0.08 -10.33
C ARG A 319 9.07 -0.98 -11.37
N ALA A 320 9.32 -0.67 -12.64
CA ALA A 320 9.12 -1.60 -13.74
C ALA A 320 10.19 -2.73 -13.76
N PRO A 321 9.88 -3.91 -14.32
CA PRO A 321 8.56 -4.34 -14.80
C PRO A 321 7.65 -4.78 -13.64
N ALA A 322 6.49 -4.13 -13.49
CA ALA A 322 5.48 -4.53 -12.53
C ALA A 322 4.61 -5.68 -13.10
N PRO A 323 4.24 -6.68 -12.28
CA PRO A 323 3.31 -7.74 -12.69
C PRO A 323 1.96 -7.15 -13.09
N ARG A 324 1.24 -7.83 -14.00
CA ARG A 324 -0.06 -7.33 -14.48
C ARG A 324 -1.19 -7.66 -13.51
N ASP A 325 -1.08 -8.80 -12.87
CA ASP A 325 -2.10 -9.38 -12.01
C ASP A 325 -1.43 -9.78 -10.69
N PHE A 326 -1.72 -9.05 -9.62
CA PHE A 326 -1.09 -9.31 -8.33
C PHE A 326 -1.97 -8.97 -7.13
N VAL A 327 -1.76 -9.68 -6.03
CA VAL A 327 -2.18 -9.28 -4.68
C VAL A 327 -1.09 -8.43 -4.06
N TYR A 328 -1.48 -7.32 -3.46
CA TYR A 328 -0.58 -6.44 -2.72
C TYR A 328 -0.88 -6.54 -1.22
N ALA A 329 0.15 -6.84 -0.44
CA ALA A 329 0.10 -6.91 1.01
C ALA A 329 0.95 -5.78 1.61
N PHE A 330 0.29 -4.81 2.25
CA PHE A 330 0.94 -3.68 2.91
C PHE A 330 0.96 -3.87 4.42
N ILE A 331 2.15 -4.00 4.97
CA ILE A 331 2.38 -4.15 6.42
C ILE A 331 2.54 -2.76 7.05
N GLY A 332 1.48 -2.30 7.71
CA GLY A 332 1.50 -1.08 8.53
C GLY A 332 1.12 -1.40 9.98
N SER A 333 0.56 -0.43 10.70
CA SER A 333 -0.06 -0.66 12.02
C SER A 333 -0.95 -1.90 12.00
N PHE A 334 -1.72 -2.03 10.91
CA PHE A 334 -2.37 -3.27 10.51
C PHE A 334 -1.98 -3.62 9.08
N ILE A 335 -1.94 -4.91 8.78
CA ILE A 335 -1.87 -5.36 7.39
C ILE A 335 -3.15 -4.99 6.64
N GLY A 336 -2.96 -4.40 5.47
CA GLY A 336 -4.00 -4.11 4.51
C GLY A 336 -3.52 -4.47 3.11
N GLY A 337 -4.34 -4.22 2.10
CA GLY A 337 -3.95 -4.58 0.75
C GLY A 337 -4.92 -4.15 -0.31
N GLY A 338 -4.65 -4.64 -1.51
CA GLY A 338 -5.49 -4.47 -2.68
C GLY A 338 -5.12 -5.53 -3.71
N ILE A 339 -5.90 -5.57 -4.78
CA ILE A 339 -5.63 -6.44 -5.91
C ILE A 339 -5.55 -5.62 -7.18
N VAL A 340 -4.64 -6.02 -8.06
CA VAL A 340 -4.51 -5.49 -9.40
C VAL A 340 -4.86 -6.60 -10.37
N ILE A 341 -5.76 -6.30 -11.30
CA ILE A 341 -6.14 -7.20 -12.39
C ILE A 341 -6.03 -6.44 -13.70
N ASN A 342 -5.40 -7.05 -14.70
CA ASN A 342 -5.11 -6.46 -16.00
C ASN A 342 -4.36 -5.12 -15.90
N GLY A 343 -3.60 -4.90 -14.84
CA GLY A 343 -2.89 -3.66 -14.56
C GLY A 343 -3.74 -2.52 -14.01
N ASN A 344 -4.94 -2.81 -13.49
CA ASN A 344 -5.82 -1.86 -12.83
C ASN A 344 -6.13 -2.33 -11.42
N VAL A 345 -6.12 -1.39 -10.47
CA VAL A 345 -6.56 -1.66 -9.10
C VAL A 345 -8.05 -1.94 -9.11
N VAL A 346 -8.48 -3.02 -8.49
CA VAL A 346 -9.89 -3.39 -8.42
C VAL A 346 -10.45 -2.94 -7.07
N PRO A 347 -11.43 -2.02 -7.04
CA PRO A 347 -12.02 -1.54 -5.79
C PRO A 347 -12.97 -2.57 -5.16
N GLY A 348 -13.59 -3.44 -5.96
CA GLY A 348 -14.63 -4.37 -5.50
C GLY A 348 -15.97 -3.67 -5.28
N ARG A 349 -17.02 -4.48 -5.05
CA ARG A 349 -18.42 -4.01 -4.99
C ARG A 349 -18.66 -2.88 -3.98
N THR A 350 -17.97 -2.91 -2.84
CA THR A 350 -18.11 -1.93 -1.75
C THR A 350 -16.80 -1.19 -1.46
N GLY A 351 -15.88 -1.14 -2.43
CA GLY A 351 -14.54 -0.57 -2.22
C GLY A 351 -13.58 -1.43 -1.39
N ASN A 352 -13.98 -2.64 -1.01
CA ASN A 352 -13.24 -3.51 -0.07
C ASN A 352 -12.62 -4.76 -0.72
N ALA A 353 -12.35 -4.76 -2.03
CA ALA A 353 -11.59 -5.85 -2.65
C ALA A 353 -10.16 -5.90 -2.11
N GLY A 354 -9.63 -7.10 -1.92
CA GLY A 354 -8.29 -7.28 -1.33
C GLY A 354 -8.24 -6.92 0.16
N ALA A 355 -9.35 -7.07 0.91
CA ALA A 355 -9.40 -6.95 2.36
C ALA A 355 -8.67 -8.09 3.09
N ILE A 356 -7.39 -8.29 2.74
CA ILE A 356 -6.57 -9.44 3.15
C ILE A 356 -6.38 -9.50 4.67
N GLY A 357 -6.45 -8.37 5.37
CA GLY A 357 -6.34 -8.35 6.84
C GLY A 357 -7.43 -9.17 7.51
N SER A 358 -8.64 -9.23 6.94
CA SER A 358 -9.74 -10.04 7.47
C SER A 358 -9.74 -11.48 6.97
N MET A 359 -8.77 -11.87 6.14
CA MET A 359 -8.66 -13.25 5.66
C MET A 359 -8.42 -14.20 6.84
N PRO A 360 -9.20 -15.28 6.96
CA PRO A 360 -8.97 -16.28 8.00
C PRO A 360 -7.67 -17.03 7.73
N ILE A 361 -6.88 -17.22 8.78
CA ILE A 361 -5.66 -18.02 8.79
C ILE A 361 -5.74 -19.10 9.88
N PRO A 362 -5.16 -20.28 9.65
CA PRO A 362 -5.02 -21.28 10.70
C PRO A 362 -4.03 -20.78 11.76
N LEU A 363 -4.38 -20.96 13.03
CA LEU A 363 -3.53 -20.66 14.17
C LEU A 363 -3.38 -21.93 15.01
N ALA A 364 -2.15 -22.44 15.10
CA ALA A 364 -1.83 -23.55 15.97
C ALA A 364 -1.73 -23.08 17.43
N ARG A 365 -2.34 -23.83 18.34
CA ARG A 365 -2.27 -23.61 19.79
C ARG A 365 -1.21 -24.51 20.43
N ALA A 366 -0.79 -24.15 21.65
CA ALA A 366 0.20 -24.89 22.42
C ALA A 366 -0.27 -26.32 22.79
N ASP A 367 -1.57 -26.56 22.85
CA ASP A 367 -2.18 -27.87 23.09
C ASP A 367 -2.28 -28.75 21.82
N GLY A 368 -1.76 -28.27 20.69
CA GLY A 368 -1.82 -28.96 19.40
C GLY A 368 -3.14 -28.78 18.65
N SER A 369 -4.13 -28.08 19.20
CA SER A 369 -5.36 -27.74 18.49
C SER A 369 -5.11 -26.64 17.44
N VAL A 370 -5.92 -26.64 16.38
CA VAL A 370 -5.91 -25.60 15.36
C VAL A 370 -7.20 -24.79 15.47
N THR A 371 -7.06 -23.48 15.63
CA THR A 371 -8.15 -22.51 15.57
C THR A 371 -8.02 -21.64 14.33
N THR A 372 -8.95 -20.72 14.11
CA THR A 372 -8.82 -19.64 13.13
C THR A 372 -8.51 -18.31 13.83
N ALA A 373 -7.73 -17.48 13.13
CA ALA A 373 -7.51 -16.07 13.44
C ALA A 373 -7.61 -15.27 12.13
N GLN A 374 -7.58 -13.94 12.20
CA GLN A 374 -7.51 -13.09 11.01
C GLN A 374 -6.04 -12.76 10.71
N LEU A 375 -5.69 -12.59 9.43
CA LEU A 375 -4.32 -12.22 9.02
C LEU A 375 -3.83 -10.93 9.73
N ILE A 376 -4.75 -10.02 10.03
CA ILE A 376 -4.50 -8.78 10.78
C ILE A 376 -3.89 -9.01 12.16
N SER A 377 -4.08 -10.18 12.79
CA SER A 377 -3.47 -10.50 14.09
C SER A 377 -2.12 -11.20 13.98
N SER A 378 -1.57 -11.37 12.78
CA SER A 378 -0.28 -12.04 12.58
C SER A 378 0.72 -11.18 11.83
N ALA A 379 0.32 -10.56 10.72
CA ALA A 379 1.24 -9.83 9.83
C ALA A 379 1.15 -8.30 10.01
N SER A 380 0.90 -7.81 11.24
CA SER A 380 0.70 -6.39 11.55
C SER A 380 1.74 -5.87 12.54
N LEU A 381 2.11 -4.58 12.43
CA LEU A 381 3.03 -3.95 13.40
C LEU A 381 2.44 -3.84 14.80
N ALA A 382 1.12 -3.73 14.94
CA ALA A 382 0.46 -3.71 16.25
C ALA A 382 0.73 -5.01 17.06
N GLU A 383 0.91 -6.15 16.38
CA GLU A 383 1.25 -7.42 17.03
C GLU A 383 2.70 -7.41 17.54
N LEU A 384 3.64 -6.96 16.71
CA LEU A 384 5.04 -6.79 17.13
C LEU A 384 5.16 -5.78 18.29
N GLU A 385 4.46 -4.64 18.19
CA GLU A 385 4.39 -3.63 19.24
C GLU A 385 3.87 -4.20 20.57
N ALA A 386 2.83 -5.02 20.54
CA ALA A 386 2.29 -5.66 21.74
C ALA A 386 3.30 -6.59 22.40
N ARG A 387 4.03 -7.40 21.62
CA ARG A 387 5.08 -8.31 22.14
C ARG A 387 6.24 -7.54 22.77
N LEU A 388 6.73 -6.50 22.09
CA LEU A 388 7.81 -5.66 22.61
C LEU A 388 7.44 -5.02 23.95
N ARG A 389 6.20 -4.52 24.09
CA ARG A 389 5.71 -3.96 25.35
C ARG A 389 5.68 -4.98 26.48
N LEU A 390 5.26 -6.22 26.20
CA LEU A 390 5.23 -7.29 27.19
C LEU A 390 6.63 -7.64 27.71
N GLU A 391 7.65 -7.47 26.86
CA GLU A 391 9.06 -7.68 27.20
C GLU A 391 9.74 -6.42 27.79
N GLY A 392 9.01 -5.31 27.94
CA GLY A 392 9.55 -4.05 28.44
C GLY A 392 10.46 -3.31 27.45
N VAL A 393 10.43 -3.67 26.17
CA VAL A 393 11.16 -3.00 25.09
C VAL A 393 10.33 -1.84 24.53
N ASP A 394 10.94 -0.68 24.31
CA ASP A 394 10.26 0.48 23.72
C ASP A 394 9.94 0.24 22.23
N PRO A 395 8.65 0.21 21.82
CA PRO A 395 8.27 -0.02 20.43
C PRO A 395 8.24 1.28 19.60
N SER A 396 8.58 2.44 20.16
CA SER A 396 8.44 3.75 19.48
C SER A 396 9.19 3.83 18.14
N GLY A 397 10.30 3.11 18.02
CA GLY A 397 11.10 3.01 16.79
C GLY A 397 10.31 2.49 15.58
N LEU A 398 9.28 1.66 15.79
CA LEU A 398 8.42 1.13 14.72
C LEU A 398 7.73 2.25 13.92
N TYR A 399 7.42 3.38 14.57
CA TYR A 399 6.62 4.46 13.98
C TYR A 399 7.42 5.74 13.75
N ILE A 400 8.39 6.05 14.62
CA ILE A 400 9.20 7.28 14.53
C ILE A 400 10.32 7.11 13.49
N GLN A 401 10.86 5.90 13.34
CA GLN A 401 11.97 5.59 12.44
C GLN A 401 11.60 4.42 11.51
N PRO A 402 10.55 4.54 10.66
CA PRO A 402 10.03 3.42 9.87
C PRO A 402 11.04 2.84 8.85
N HIS A 403 12.15 3.51 8.61
CA HIS A 403 13.21 3.09 7.70
C HIS A 403 14.42 2.47 8.38
N ASP A 404 14.56 2.61 9.70
CA ASP A 404 15.75 2.19 10.45
C ASP A 404 15.33 1.78 11.87
N TRP A 405 14.95 0.52 12.02
CA TRP A 405 14.53 0.00 13.32
C TRP A 405 15.75 -0.41 14.15
N PRO A 406 15.69 -0.24 15.48
CA PRO A 406 16.65 -0.90 16.35
C PRO A 406 16.52 -2.42 16.23
N ASP A 407 17.57 -3.12 16.66
CA ASP A 407 17.52 -4.58 16.75
C ASP A 407 16.59 -5.00 17.89
N TYR A 408 15.44 -5.55 17.52
CA TYR A 408 14.44 -6.10 18.43
C TYR A 408 14.68 -7.59 18.75
N GLY A 409 15.80 -8.16 18.31
CA GLY A 409 16.25 -9.50 18.67
C GLY A 409 15.27 -10.61 18.31
N ALA A 410 15.18 -11.61 19.18
CA ALA A 410 14.39 -12.82 18.97
C ALA A 410 12.90 -12.53 18.68
N THR A 411 12.35 -11.48 19.27
CA THR A 411 10.94 -11.10 19.14
C THR A 411 10.58 -10.71 17.71
N LEU A 412 11.50 -9.99 17.04
CA LEU A 412 11.38 -9.67 15.62
C LEU A 412 11.55 -10.91 14.73
N GLU A 413 12.51 -11.78 15.04
CA GLU A 413 12.72 -13.05 14.32
C GLU A 413 11.46 -13.93 14.35
N THR A 414 10.87 -14.11 15.53
CA THR A 414 9.65 -14.89 15.72
C THR A 414 8.47 -14.26 14.97
N TRP A 415 8.30 -12.95 15.07
CA TRP A 415 7.24 -12.24 14.35
C TRP A 415 7.38 -12.37 12.83
N ILE A 416 8.59 -12.22 12.27
CA ILE A 416 8.85 -12.39 10.82
C ILE A 416 8.51 -13.82 10.37
N ALA A 417 8.90 -14.83 11.15
CA ALA A 417 8.62 -16.23 10.81
C ALA A 417 7.11 -16.53 10.83
N GLU A 418 6.37 -16.00 11.81
CA GLU A 418 4.91 -16.16 11.90
C GLU A 418 4.18 -15.39 10.80
N ALA A 419 4.54 -14.12 10.58
CA ALA A 419 3.98 -13.31 9.51
C ALA A 419 4.23 -13.97 8.14
N GLY A 420 5.44 -14.48 7.90
CA GLY A 420 5.78 -15.20 6.66
C GLY A 420 4.92 -16.44 6.43
N ARG A 421 4.66 -17.27 7.45
CA ARG A 421 3.74 -18.41 7.33
C ARG A 421 2.31 -17.98 7.01
N SER A 422 1.81 -16.93 7.67
CA SER A 422 0.47 -16.41 7.41
C SER A 422 0.34 -15.79 6.01
N LEU A 423 1.39 -15.11 5.52
CA LEU A 423 1.46 -14.58 4.15
C LEU A 423 1.58 -15.70 3.09
N ALA A 424 2.18 -16.84 3.44
CA ALA A 424 2.20 -18.01 2.55
C ALA A 424 0.79 -18.58 2.37
N VAL A 425 -0.01 -18.64 3.44
CA VAL A 425 -1.43 -19.03 3.36
C VAL A 425 -2.22 -18.03 2.50
N LEU A 426 -1.98 -16.73 2.67
CA LEU A 426 -2.56 -15.69 1.80
C LEU A 426 -2.22 -15.94 0.33
N THR A 427 -0.97 -16.25 0.04
CA THR A 427 -0.51 -16.50 -1.32
C THR A 427 -1.25 -17.70 -1.92
N ALA A 428 -1.28 -18.84 -1.23
CA ALA A 428 -1.98 -20.03 -1.71
C ALA A 428 -3.48 -19.77 -1.93
N ALA A 429 -4.13 -19.05 -1.01
CA ALA A 429 -5.53 -18.66 -1.14
C ALA A 429 -5.79 -17.68 -2.29
N ALA A 430 -4.89 -16.71 -2.50
CA ALA A 430 -5.01 -15.75 -3.59
C ALA A 430 -4.84 -16.42 -4.96
N THR A 431 -3.84 -17.28 -5.10
CA THR A 431 -3.57 -18.03 -6.33
C THR A 431 -4.68 -19.04 -6.64
N SER A 432 -5.31 -19.65 -5.63
CA SER A 432 -6.41 -20.59 -5.87
C SER A 432 -7.71 -19.95 -6.36
N ILE A 433 -7.90 -18.64 -6.16
CA ILE A 433 -9.11 -17.92 -6.59
C ILE A 433 -8.92 -17.22 -7.93
N LEU A 434 -7.80 -16.51 -8.12
CA LEU A 434 -7.59 -15.64 -9.29
C LEU A 434 -6.34 -15.97 -10.11
N ASP A 435 -5.54 -16.96 -9.71
CA ASP A 435 -4.30 -17.36 -10.42
C ASP A 435 -3.33 -16.17 -10.64
N PHE A 436 -3.06 -15.43 -9.56
CA PHE A 436 -2.19 -14.25 -9.63
C PHE A 436 -0.75 -14.60 -10.03
N GLU A 437 -0.18 -13.76 -10.91
CA GLU A 437 1.23 -13.82 -11.32
C GLU A 437 2.17 -13.59 -10.12
N ALA A 438 1.78 -12.70 -9.22
CA ALA A 438 2.62 -12.32 -8.09
C ALA A 438 1.84 -11.96 -6.82
N VAL A 439 2.52 -12.09 -5.68
CA VAL A 439 2.19 -11.43 -4.41
C VAL A 439 3.30 -10.44 -4.10
N VAL A 440 2.91 -9.17 -3.96
CA VAL A 440 3.83 -8.07 -3.63
C VAL A 440 3.68 -7.75 -2.15
N ILE A 441 4.76 -7.91 -1.39
CA ILE A 441 4.83 -7.60 0.04
C ILE A 441 5.56 -6.28 0.21
N ASP A 442 4.86 -5.29 0.77
CA ASP A 442 5.40 -3.97 1.07
C ASP A 442 5.01 -3.53 2.49
N GLY A 443 5.45 -2.36 2.91
CA GLY A 443 5.03 -1.85 4.21
C GLY A 443 5.78 -0.63 4.70
N ALA A 444 5.30 -0.12 5.84
CA ALA A 444 6.02 0.85 6.66
C ALA A 444 7.07 0.13 7.54
N VAL A 445 7.95 -0.64 6.90
CA VAL A 445 9.04 -1.39 7.52
C VAL A 445 10.36 -1.09 6.80
N PRO A 446 11.52 -1.23 7.45
CA PRO A 446 12.81 -1.12 6.79
C PRO A 446 12.93 -2.12 5.64
N SER A 447 13.66 -1.74 4.58
CA SER A 447 13.81 -2.61 3.40
C SER A 447 14.38 -3.98 3.75
N ALA A 448 15.34 -4.04 4.68
CA ALA A 448 15.91 -5.29 5.15
C ALA A 448 14.85 -6.21 5.81
N ILE A 449 13.89 -5.63 6.55
CA ILE A 449 12.80 -6.39 7.16
C ILE A 449 11.81 -6.88 6.11
N ARG A 450 11.48 -6.04 5.12
CA ARG A 450 10.64 -6.44 3.98
C ARG A 450 11.25 -7.60 3.19
N THR A 451 12.55 -7.54 2.87
CA THR A 451 13.26 -8.65 2.22
C THR A 451 13.10 -9.93 3.04
N ARG A 452 13.30 -9.86 4.36
CA ARG A 452 13.18 -11.02 5.25
C ARG A 452 11.76 -11.57 5.34
N LEU A 453 10.73 -10.72 5.30
CA LEU A 453 9.32 -11.14 5.23
C LEU A 453 9.00 -11.85 3.92
N VAL A 454 9.55 -11.37 2.79
CA VAL A 454 9.45 -12.05 1.50
C VAL A 454 10.11 -13.43 1.56
N GLU A 455 11.34 -13.54 2.08
CA GLU A 455 12.00 -14.84 2.22
C GLU A 455 11.25 -15.78 3.17
N ALA A 456 10.75 -15.28 4.30
CA ALA A 456 9.94 -16.05 5.23
C ALA A 456 8.62 -16.54 4.59
N THR A 457 8.02 -15.74 3.71
CA THR A 457 6.83 -16.13 2.94
C THR A 457 7.15 -17.24 1.95
N ARG A 458 8.26 -17.13 1.21
CA ARG A 458 8.72 -18.19 0.30
C ARG A 458 9.03 -19.49 1.04
N ALA A 459 9.69 -19.40 2.19
CA ALA A 459 9.94 -20.56 3.04
C ALA A 459 8.62 -21.18 3.54
N GLY A 460 7.66 -20.35 3.95
CA GLY A 460 6.32 -20.78 4.37
C GLY A 460 5.56 -21.54 3.28
N LEU A 461 5.66 -21.10 2.02
CA LEU A 461 5.06 -21.79 0.87
C LEU A 461 5.61 -23.20 0.69
N GLY A 462 6.89 -23.42 0.98
CA GLY A 462 7.52 -24.75 0.92
C GLY A 462 6.94 -25.77 1.90
N HIS A 463 6.13 -25.33 2.87
CA HIS A 463 5.45 -26.17 3.84
C HIS A 463 3.97 -26.42 3.51
N LEU A 464 3.44 -25.83 2.45
CA LEU A 464 2.05 -26.02 2.03
C LEU A 464 1.97 -27.06 0.90
N ASP A 465 0.89 -27.82 0.87
CA ASP A 465 0.53 -28.59 -0.33
C ASP A 465 -0.07 -27.62 -1.36
N LEU A 466 0.68 -27.40 -2.44
CA LEU A 466 0.33 -26.49 -3.52
C LEU A 466 -0.06 -27.24 -4.80
N GLN A 467 -0.36 -28.54 -4.71
CA GLN A 467 -0.75 -29.32 -5.87
C GLN A 467 -1.97 -28.69 -6.57
N GLY A 468 -1.85 -28.47 -7.89
CA GLY A 468 -2.90 -27.84 -8.71
C GLY A 468 -2.83 -26.32 -8.78
N LEU A 469 -1.92 -25.66 -8.05
CA LEU A 469 -1.68 -24.22 -8.16
C LEU A 469 -0.50 -23.92 -9.09
N THR A 470 -0.62 -22.86 -9.89
CA THR A 470 0.50 -22.30 -10.65
C THR A 470 1.49 -21.63 -9.69
N PRO A 471 2.81 -21.75 -9.89
CA PRO A 471 3.79 -21.02 -9.08
C PRO A 471 3.55 -19.49 -9.15
N CYS A 472 3.43 -18.87 -7.98
CA CYS A 472 3.25 -17.43 -7.82
C CYS A 472 4.56 -16.76 -7.39
N ASP A 473 4.95 -15.65 -8.02
CA ASP A 473 6.16 -14.93 -7.64
C ASP A 473 5.95 -14.05 -6.40
N ILE A 474 6.80 -14.20 -5.39
CA ILE A 474 6.72 -13.38 -4.17
C ILE A 474 7.78 -12.31 -4.27
N ARG A 475 7.37 -11.04 -4.27
CA ARG A 475 8.25 -9.89 -4.52
C ARG A 475 8.14 -8.83 -3.44
N GLU A 476 9.21 -8.07 -3.28
CA GLU A 476 9.18 -6.84 -2.49
C GLU A 476 8.42 -5.74 -3.25
N GLY A 477 7.59 -4.99 -2.54
CA GLY A 477 7.10 -3.71 -3.00
C GLY A 477 8.23 -2.68 -3.08
N THR A 478 8.03 -1.69 -3.94
CA THR A 478 9.07 -0.74 -4.33
C THR A 478 8.81 0.66 -3.81
N VAL A 479 7.57 0.97 -3.40
CA VAL A 479 7.21 2.29 -2.85
C VAL A 479 7.54 2.40 -1.35
N GLY A 480 7.29 1.36 -0.55
CA GLY A 480 7.67 1.35 0.88
C GLY A 480 6.76 2.16 1.79
N ALA A 481 7.33 2.78 2.83
CA ALA A 481 6.56 3.46 3.87
C ALA A 481 5.66 4.61 3.37
N ASP A 482 6.05 5.24 2.26
CA ASP A 482 5.32 6.34 1.63
C ASP A 482 4.10 5.84 0.81
N ALA A 483 3.93 4.52 0.61
CA ALA A 483 2.94 3.96 -0.32
C ALA A 483 1.52 4.44 -0.06
N ARG A 484 1.09 4.63 1.20
CA ARG A 484 -0.25 5.13 1.48
C ARG A 484 -0.47 6.59 1.07
N ALA A 485 0.51 7.46 1.35
CA ALA A 485 0.44 8.87 0.97
C ALA A 485 0.57 9.05 -0.56
N MET A 486 1.53 8.34 -1.15
CA MET A 486 1.67 8.22 -2.61
C MET A 486 0.42 7.63 -3.25
N GLY A 487 -0.24 6.69 -2.58
CA GLY A 487 -1.49 6.08 -2.99
C GLY A 487 -2.63 7.07 -3.09
N GLY A 488 -2.73 7.96 -2.10
CA GLY A 488 -3.60 9.14 -2.19
C GLY A 488 -3.30 9.95 -3.45
N ALA A 489 -2.04 10.30 -3.70
CA ALA A 489 -1.67 11.06 -4.90
C ALA A 489 -1.89 10.29 -6.22
N ALA A 490 -1.91 8.96 -6.20
CA ALA A 490 -2.20 8.14 -7.36
C ALA A 490 -3.68 8.23 -7.79
N LEU A 491 -4.62 8.49 -6.86
CA LEU A 491 -6.06 8.43 -7.17
C LEU A 491 -6.48 9.45 -8.24
N PRO A 492 -6.11 10.75 -8.14
CA PRO A 492 -6.39 11.70 -9.21
C PRO A 492 -5.78 11.28 -10.54
N PHE A 493 -4.58 10.72 -10.52
CA PHE A 493 -3.95 10.27 -11.76
C PHE A 493 -4.61 9.03 -12.35
N LEU A 494 -5.12 8.11 -11.52
CA LEU A 494 -5.88 6.95 -11.97
C LEU A 494 -7.20 7.38 -12.61
N ALA A 495 -7.92 8.31 -11.98
CA ALA A 495 -9.16 8.86 -12.51
C ALA A 495 -8.97 9.50 -13.90
N ASN A 496 -7.89 10.26 -14.07
CA ASN A 496 -7.63 11.04 -15.28
C ASN A 496 -6.85 10.29 -16.37
N PHE A 497 -5.93 9.39 -16.02
CA PHE A 497 -4.92 8.88 -16.95
C PHE A 497 -4.76 7.35 -16.97
N ALA A 498 -5.42 6.60 -16.09
CA ALA A 498 -5.34 5.13 -16.13
C ALA A 498 -6.35 4.51 -17.09
N ARG A 499 -6.06 3.27 -17.50
CA ARG A 499 -6.92 2.45 -18.36
C ARG A 499 -8.21 2.07 -17.63
N ASN A 500 -9.20 2.94 -17.73
CA ASN A 500 -10.54 2.66 -17.24
C ASN A 500 -11.45 2.31 -18.43
N ARG A 501 -12.11 1.15 -18.38
CA ARG A 501 -13.06 0.72 -19.40
C ARG A 501 -14.36 1.52 -19.34
N GLU A 502 -14.70 2.11 -18.20
CA GLU A 502 -15.88 2.98 -18.07
C GLU A 502 -15.85 4.15 -19.05
N VAL A 503 -14.66 4.66 -19.36
CA VAL A 503 -14.46 5.80 -20.27
C VAL A 503 -14.94 5.48 -21.70
N LEU A 504 -15.11 4.20 -22.06
CA LEU A 504 -15.66 3.80 -23.35
C LEU A 504 -17.16 4.08 -23.45
N PHE A 505 -17.88 4.05 -22.32
CA PHE A 505 -19.33 4.11 -22.28
C PHE A 505 -19.81 5.54 -22.03
N LYS A 506 -20.97 5.89 -22.59
CA LYS A 506 -21.60 7.19 -22.35
C LYS A 506 -21.97 7.35 -20.86
N ASP A 507 -21.90 8.59 -20.37
CA ASP A 507 -22.35 8.92 -19.03
C ASP A 507 -23.88 8.79 -18.92
N ALA A 508 -24.36 8.30 -17.77
CA ALA A 508 -25.79 8.07 -17.54
C ALA A 508 -26.60 9.37 -17.65
N SER A 509 -25.98 10.50 -17.30
CA SER A 509 -26.58 11.84 -17.32
C SER A 509 -26.85 12.38 -18.72
N ASP A 510 -26.17 11.85 -19.74
CA ASP A 510 -26.36 12.27 -21.13
C ASP A 510 -27.55 11.55 -21.76
N ALA A 511 -27.91 10.37 -21.26
CA ALA A 511 -29.07 9.59 -21.73
C ALA A 511 -30.44 10.15 -21.28
N GLN A 512 -30.44 11.14 -20.38
CA GLN A 512 -31.66 11.83 -19.91
C GLN A 512 -31.86 13.22 -20.53
N ARG A 513 -31.00 13.61 -21.48
CA ARG A 513 -31.07 14.91 -22.19
C ARG A 513 -31.57 14.81 -23.63
N ASP A 514 -31.80 13.59 -24.11
CA ASP A 514 -32.47 13.28 -25.38
C ASP A 514 -33.83 12.64 -25.10
#